data_AF-A0A8H6GRU3-F1
#
_entry.id   AF-A0A8H6GRU3-F1
#
_cell.length_a   1.000
_cell.length_b   1.000
_cell.length_c   1.000
_cell.angle_alpha   90.00
_cell.angle_beta   90.00
_cell.angle_gamma   90.00
#
_symmetry.space_group_name_H-M   'P 1'
#
loop_
_entity.id
_entity.type
_entity.pdbx_description
1 polymer ?
#
loop_
_entity_poly.entity_id
_entity_poly.type
_entity_poly.pdbx_seq_one_letter_code
_entity_poly.pdbx_strand_id
1 'polypeptide(L)'
;MLIEELDRLRGGIRPLNLDMLRAIIRGQSVPEDFPHELAYKCMVAGIRHHDGFALEIRGKSLHHSIERAFHARDIMSGRVPEMEKPEDIPYCFWYPDVPGQDTLRQLLKDYPTVLMRYQVGRACAVGGYVELYKELDILPDVSIAEEARDNLPVSKDIYELVMNAPSYTAS
;
A
#
# COMPACT_ATOMS: atom_id res chain seq x y z
N MET A 1 -15.52 21.72 -23.29
CA MET A 1 -15.28 20.44 -22.60
C MET A 1 -14.25 20.59 -21.48
N LEU A 2 -12.97 20.90 -21.77
CA LEU A 2 -11.93 21.08 -20.74
C LEU A 2 -12.22 22.17 -19.68
N ILE A 3 -12.78 23.32 -20.09
CA ILE A 3 -13.05 24.43 -19.15
C ILE A 3 -14.18 24.08 -18.16
N GLU A 4 -15.25 23.45 -18.64
CA GLU A 4 -16.38 23.05 -17.79
C GLU A 4 -15.99 21.95 -16.79
N GLU A 5 -15.14 21.01 -17.19
CA GLU A 5 -14.60 19.99 -16.29
C GLU A 5 -13.71 20.61 -15.22
N LEU A 6 -12.84 21.55 -15.60
CA LEU A 6 -12.00 22.30 -14.65
C LEU A 6 -12.84 23.13 -13.69
N ASP A 7 -13.91 23.78 -14.16
CA ASP A 7 -14.81 24.55 -13.31
C ASP A 7 -15.60 23.67 -12.33
N ARG A 8 -16.05 22.47 -12.76
CA ARG A 8 -16.66 21.49 -11.85
C ARG A 8 -15.68 21.00 -10.79
N LEU A 9 -14.46 20.64 -11.19
CA LEU A 9 -13.41 20.22 -10.25
C LEU A 9 -13.10 21.32 -9.24
N ARG A 10 -12.92 22.55 -9.73
CA ARG A 10 -12.67 23.72 -8.88
C ARG A 10 -13.85 23.99 -7.94
N GLY A 11 -15.07 23.88 -8.43
CA GLY A 11 -16.30 24.03 -7.65
C GLY A 11 -16.43 23.01 -6.53
N GLY A 12 -16.07 21.75 -6.78
CA GLY A 12 -16.10 20.68 -5.77
C GLY A 12 -15.02 20.81 -4.68
N ILE A 13 -13.86 21.38 -5.02
CA ILE A 13 -12.74 21.57 -4.08
C ILE A 13 -12.91 22.83 -3.23
N ARG A 14 -13.45 23.91 -3.80
CA ARG A 14 -13.59 25.21 -3.13
C ARG A 14 -14.26 25.19 -1.74
N PRO A 15 -15.32 24.40 -1.49
CA PRO A 15 -15.96 24.36 -0.18
C PRO A 15 -15.21 23.50 0.84
N LEU A 16 -14.15 22.79 0.45
CA LEU A 16 -13.44 21.90 1.36
C LEU A 16 -12.64 22.69 2.40
N ASN A 17 -12.81 22.32 3.66
CA ASN A 17 -12.00 22.85 4.76
C ASN A 17 -10.59 22.23 4.70
N LEU A 18 -9.63 22.98 4.16
CA LEU A 18 -8.25 22.51 3.98
C LEU A 18 -7.53 22.21 5.30
N ASP A 19 -7.86 22.90 6.39
CA ASP A 19 -7.23 22.65 7.69
C ASP A 19 -7.74 21.35 8.30
N MET A 20 -9.03 21.04 8.14
CA MET A 20 -9.58 19.73 8.47
C MET A 20 -8.91 18.63 7.64
N LEU A 21 -8.76 18.82 6.32
CA LEU A 21 -8.08 17.83 5.46
C LEU A 21 -6.63 17.57 5.89
N ARG A 22 -5.90 18.61 6.30
CA ARG A 22 -4.54 18.47 6.85
C ARG A 22 -4.53 17.73 8.18
N ALA A 23 -5.46 18.01 9.07
CA ALA A 23 -5.59 17.33 10.35
C ALA A 23 -5.87 15.82 10.16
N ILE A 24 -6.71 15.47 9.18
CA ILE A 24 -6.97 14.07 8.82
C ILE A 24 -5.71 13.37 8.34
N ILE A 25 -4.95 13.98 7.41
CA ILE A 25 -3.70 13.39 6.89
C ILE A 25 -2.71 13.12 8.03
N ARG A 26 -2.72 13.97 9.07
CA ARG A 26 -1.88 13.83 10.26
C ARG A 26 -2.44 12.86 11.31
N GLY A 27 -3.57 12.21 11.05
CA GLY A 27 -4.23 11.32 11.99
C GLY A 27 -4.74 12.03 13.25
N GLN A 28 -5.18 13.29 13.12
CA GLN A 28 -5.61 14.13 14.25
C GLN A 28 -7.12 14.41 14.26
N SER A 29 -7.83 14.02 13.20
CA SER A 29 -9.26 14.30 13.05
C SER A 29 -9.92 13.27 12.15
N VAL A 30 -11.20 13.00 12.40
CA VAL A 30 -12.08 12.25 11.50
C VAL A 30 -13.18 13.19 11.02
N PRO A 31 -13.49 13.25 9.71
CA PRO A 31 -14.65 13.99 9.23
C PRO A 31 -15.93 13.39 9.78
N GLU A 32 -16.90 14.24 10.14
CA GLU A 32 -18.27 13.80 10.41
C GLU A 32 -18.93 13.29 9.11
N ASP A 33 -18.67 14.00 8.00
CA ASP A 33 -19.18 13.66 6.66
C ASP A 33 -18.03 13.54 5.65
N PHE A 34 -18.29 12.81 4.57
CA PHE A 34 -17.36 12.63 3.45
C PHE A 34 -17.87 13.34 2.19
N PRO A 35 -17.80 14.68 2.13
CA PRO A 35 -18.45 15.46 1.08
C PRO A 35 -17.78 15.34 -0.29
N HIS A 36 -16.55 14.78 -0.36
CA HIS A 36 -15.74 14.74 -1.57
C HIS A 36 -14.73 13.59 -1.55
N GLU A 37 -14.38 13.06 -2.73
CA GLU A 37 -13.37 12.00 -2.91
C GLU A 37 -12.02 12.33 -2.24
N LEU A 38 -11.68 13.62 -2.18
CA LEU A 38 -10.46 14.11 -1.54
C LEU A 38 -10.43 13.80 -0.03
N ALA A 39 -11.57 13.87 0.67
CA ALA A 39 -11.65 13.52 2.08
C ALA A 39 -11.31 12.04 2.32
N TYR A 40 -11.81 11.15 1.45
CA TYR A 40 -11.44 9.72 1.49
C TYR A 40 -9.95 9.52 1.25
N LYS A 41 -9.34 10.22 0.28
CA LYS A 41 -7.90 10.15 0.03
C LYS A 41 -7.09 10.64 1.22
N CYS A 42 -7.50 11.71 1.88
CA CYS A 42 -6.89 12.21 3.11
C CYS A 42 -7.00 11.17 4.25
N MET A 43 -8.16 10.53 4.41
CA MET A 43 -8.36 9.48 5.43
C MET A 43 -7.45 8.27 5.17
N VAL A 44 -7.38 7.79 3.92
CA VAL A 44 -6.46 6.71 3.53
C VAL A 44 -5.02 7.08 3.87
N ALA A 45 -4.59 8.31 3.59
CA ALA A 45 -3.25 8.77 3.95
C ALA A 45 -3.03 8.77 5.47
N GLY A 46 -3.97 9.33 6.25
CA GLY A 46 -3.89 9.34 7.71
C GLY A 46 -3.81 7.94 8.33
N ILE A 47 -4.67 7.03 7.88
CA ILE A 47 -4.69 5.62 8.33
C ILE A 47 -3.36 4.94 8.08
N ARG A 48 -2.81 5.08 6.86
CA ARG A 48 -1.56 4.40 6.50
C ARG A 48 -0.35 4.90 7.30
N HIS A 49 -0.30 6.19 7.64
CA HIS A 49 0.85 6.79 8.31
C HIS A 49 0.76 6.75 9.85
N HIS A 50 -0.43 6.53 10.42
CA HIS A 50 -0.64 6.67 11.86
C HIS A 50 -1.36 5.45 12.44
N ASP A 51 -0.60 4.47 12.96
CA ASP A 51 -1.16 3.21 13.48
C ASP A 51 -2.16 3.43 14.62
N GLY A 52 -1.81 4.27 15.61
CA GLY A 52 -2.70 4.58 16.73
C GLY A 52 -4.01 5.22 16.28
N PHE A 53 -3.94 6.13 15.31
CA PHE A 53 -5.12 6.73 14.69
C PHE A 53 -5.96 5.68 13.97
N ALA A 54 -5.34 4.82 13.16
CA ALA A 54 -6.03 3.73 12.45
C ALA A 54 -6.82 2.81 13.40
N LEU A 55 -6.22 2.46 14.55
CA LEU A 55 -6.88 1.67 15.60
C LEU A 55 -8.07 2.42 16.22
N GLU A 56 -7.93 3.70 16.54
CA GLU A 56 -8.98 4.51 17.16
C GLU A 56 -10.25 4.62 16.28
N ILE A 57 -10.07 4.63 14.96
CA ILE A 57 -11.16 4.90 14.02
C ILE A 57 -11.70 3.66 13.32
N ARG A 58 -11.21 2.47 13.68
CA ARG A 58 -11.66 1.21 13.09
C ARG A 58 -13.17 1.04 13.25
N GLY A 59 -13.84 0.60 12.19
CA GLY A 59 -15.29 0.38 12.17
C GLY A 59 -16.15 1.66 12.11
N LYS A 60 -15.54 2.85 12.07
CA LYS A 60 -16.27 4.13 11.94
C LYS A 60 -16.63 4.50 10.49
N SER A 61 -16.19 3.73 9.50
CA SER A 61 -16.52 3.94 8.08
C SER A 61 -16.74 2.61 7.37
N LEU A 62 -17.67 2.58 6.41
CA LEU A 62 -17.97 1.40 5.58
C LEU A 62 -17.40 1.52 4.15
N HIS A 63 -16.55 2.52 3.89
CA HIS A 63 -16.01 2.73 2.56
C HIS A 63 -14.88 1.73 2.24
N HIS A 64 -15.00 1.00 1.14
CA HIS A 64 -14.05 -0.08 0.79
C HIS A 64 -12.58 0.36 0.73
N SER A 65 -12.30 1.60 0.28
CA SER A 65 -10.93 2.11 0.20
C SER A 65 -10.32 2.38 1.59
N ILE A 66 -11.17 2.65 2.59
CA ILE A 66 -10.76 2.84 3.98
C ILE A 66 -10.44 1.48 4.62
N GLU A 67 -11.25 0.44 4.36
CA GLU A 67 -10.94 -0.91 4.85
C GLU A 67 -9.60 -1.45 4.31
N ARG A 68 -9.34 -1.29 3.01
CA ARG A 68 -8.01 -1.63 2.45
C ARG A 68 -6.87 -0.84 3.10
N ALA A 69 -7.10 0.41 3.47
CA ALA A 69 -6.09 1.22 4.14
C ALA A 69 -5.78 0.67 5.53
N PHE A 70 -6.79 0.20 6.26
CA PHE A 70 -6.60 -0.49 7.54
C PHE A 70 -5.81 -1.78 7.37
N HIS A 71 -6.17 -2.63 6.40
CA HIS A 71 -5.42 -3.87 6.13
C HIS A 71 -3.95 -3.60 5.81
N ALA A 72 -3.67 -2.57 5.00
CA ALA A 72 -2.31 -2.17 4.71
C ALA A 72 -1.57 -1.74 5.98
N ARG A 73 -2.19 -0.91 6.83
CA ARG A 73 -1.60 -0.43 8.08
C ARG A 73 -1.36 -1.55 9.08
N ASP A 74 -2.28 -2.51 9.17
CA ASP A 74 -2.13 -3.71 10.01
C ASP A 74 -0.89 -4.51 9.60
N ILE A 75 -0.75 -4.81 8.30
CA ILE A 75 0.41 -5.54 7.76
C ILE A 75 1.71 -4.81 8.09
N MET A 76 1.77 -3.50 7.81
CA MET A 76 2.94 -2.66 8.12
C MET A 76 3.30 -2.65 9.61
N SER A 77 2.30 -2.87 10.48
CA SER A 77 2.45 -2.89 11.93
C SER A 77 2.59 -4.30 12.49
N GLY A 78 2.83 -5.29 11.64
CA GLY A 78 3.09 -6.67 12.03
C GLY A 78 1.85 -7.52 12.30
N ARG A 79 0.65 -7.04 11.96
CA ARG A 79 -0.62 -7.74 12.18
C ARG A 79 -1.17 -8.21 10.83
N VAL A 80 -1.44 -9.51 10.68
CA VAL A 80 -2.04 -10.05 9.45
C VAL A 80 -3.56 -9.94 9.56
N PRO A 81 -4.24 -9.12 8.72
CA PRO A 81 -5.69 -8.99 8.75
C PRO A 81 -6.37 -10.18 8.06
N GLU A 82 -7.65 -10.38 8.37
CA GLU A 82 -8.54 -11.25 7.59
C GLU A 82 -8.99 -10.53 6.31
N MET A 83 -8.73 -11.14 5.15
CA MET A 83 -9.02 -10.59 3.82
C MET A 83 -9.81 -11.64 3.04
N GLU A 84 -11.14 -11.52 3.04
CA GLU A 84 -12.01 -12.54 2.45
C GLU A 84 -12.00 -12.50 0.92
N LYS A 85 -11.90 -11.29 0.35
CA LYS A 85 -12.03 -11.07 -1.09
C LYS A 85 -10.76 -10.48 -1.69
N PRO A 86 -10.48 -10.71 -2.99
CA PRO A 86 -9.33 -10.10 -3.65
C PRO A 86 -9.29 -8.57 -3.53
N GLU A 87 -10.45 -7.91 -3.53
CA GLU A 87 -10.57 -6.45 -3.36
C GLU A 87 -10.22 -5.93 -1.96
N ASP A 88 -10.10 -6.81 -0.96
CA ASP A 88 -9.68 -6.48 0.40
C ASP A 88 -8.15 -6.42 0.52
N ILE A 89 -7.44 -7.06 -0.42
CA ILE A 89 -5.99 -7.13 -0.43
C ILE A 89 -5.44 -5.75 -0.84
N PRO A 90 -4.67 -5.09 0.04
CA PRO A 90 -4.09 -3.80 -0.29
C PRO A 90 -3.05 -3.95 -1.40
N TYR A 91 -3.09 -3.07 -2.40
CA TYR A 91 -2.10 -3.07 -3.48
C TYR A 91 -0.66 -2.87 -2.97
N CYS A 92 -0.50 -1.96 -2.01
CA CYS A 92 0.78 -1.62 -1.39
C CYS A 92 0.66 -1.67 0.13
N PHE A 93 1.45 -2.52 0.77
CA PHE A 93 1.52 -2.68 2.23
C PHE A 93 2.95 -2.52 2.77
N TRP A 94 3.85 -1.91 1.99
CA TRP A 94 5.27 -1.70 2.32
C TRP A 94 5.66 -0.21 2.37
N TYR A 95 4.67 0.69 2.47
CA TYR A 95 4.88 2.13 2.61
C TYR A 95 3.78 2.76 3.46
N PRO A 96 4.09 3.61 4.46
CA PRO A 96 5.41 4.19 4.72
C PRO A 96 6.38 3.27 5.48
N ASP A 97 5.87 2.27 6.17
CA ASP A 97 6.69 1.33 6.94
C ASP A 97 6.75 -0.01 6.21
N VAL A 98 7.94 -0.61 6.12
CA VAL A 98 8.10 -1.93 5.51
C VAL A 98 7.77 -3.00 6.56
N PRO A 99 6.86 -3.95 6.29
CA PRO A 99 6.53 -5.01 7.23
C PRO A 99 7.71 -5.96 7.45
N GLY A 100 7.82 -6.51 8.65
CA GLY A 100 8.88 -7.48 8.98
C GLY A 100 8.74 -8.79 8.20
N GLN A 101 9.87 -9.49 8.02
CA GLN A 101 9.91 -10.77 7.28
C GLN A 101 8.97 -11.83 7.87
N ASP A 102 8.80 -11.88 9.19
CA ASP A 102 7.89 -12.84 9.84
C ASP A 102 6.42 -12.58 9.45
N THR A 103 6.01 -11.32 9.39
CA THR A 103 4.67 -10.92 8.91
C THR A 103 4.48 -11.28 7.44
N LEU A 104 5.50 -11.06 6.60
CA LEU A 104 5.46 -11.43 5.18
C LEU A 104 5.37 -12.96 4.99
N ARG A 105 6.12 -13.74 5.76
CA ARG A 105 6.02 -15.21 5.74
C ARG A 105 4.65 -15.69 6.21
N GLN A 106 4.09 -15.05 7.24
CA GLN A 106 2.74 -15.35 7.71
C GLN A 106 1.68 -15.02 6.64
N LEU A 107 1.82 -13.89 5.92
CA LEU A 107 0.95 -13.55 4.79
C LEU A 107 1.00 -14.62 3.67
N LEU A 108 2.19 -15.11 3.32
CA LEU A 108 2.34 -16.17 2.31
C LEU A 108 1.68 -17.48 2.74
N LYS A 109 1.71 -17.78 4.05
CA LYS A 109 1.08 -18.96 4.63
C LYS A 109 -0.45 -18.85 4.62
N ASP A 110 -0.98 -17.70 5.02
CA ASP A 110 -2.42 -17.49 5.16
C ASP A 110 -3.09 -17.21 3.79
N TYR A 111 -2.35 -16.59 2.86
CA TYR A 111 -2.83 -16.24 1.52
C TYR A 111 -1.86 -16.75 0.44
N PRO A 112 -1.78 -18.07 0.19
CA PRO A 112 -0.78 -18.70 -0.68
C PRO A 112 -1.10 -18.53 -2.19
N THR A 113 -1.35 -17.30 -2.63
CA THR A 113 -1.69 -16.96 -4.01
C THR A 113 -0.46 -16.46 -4.77
N VAL A 114 -0.46 -16.60 -6.10
CA VAL A 114 0.59 -16.02 -6.96
C VAL A 114 0.66 -14.50 -6.80
N LEU A 115 -0.50 -13.84 -6.72
CA LEU A 115 -0.59 -12.39 -6.48
C LEU A 115 0.14 -11.99 -5.18
N MET A 116 -0.10 -12.72 -4.08
CA MET A 116 0.55 -12.44 -2.80
C MET A 116 2.08 -12.60 -2.88
N ARG A 117 2.59 -13.61 -3.62
CA ARG A 117 4.03 -13.77 -3.83
C ARG A 117 4.66 -12.54 -4.48
N TYR A 118 4.04 -12.00 -5.53
CA TYR A 118 4.55 -10.78 -6.19
C TYR A 118 4.45 -9.55 -5.28
N GLN A 119 3.39 -9.41 -4.49
CA GLN A 119 3.27 -8.29 -3.54
C GLN A 119 4.31 -8.38 -2.41
N VAL A 120 4.54 -9.58 -1.86
CA VAL A 120 5.63 -9.83 -0.90
C VAL A 120 6.98 -9.58 -1.56
N GLY A 121 7.16 -9.96 -2.83
CA GLY A 121 8.37 -9.66 -3.60
C GLY A 121 8.67 -8.17 -3.70
N ARG A 122 7.64 -7.33 -3.91
CA ARG A 122 7.79 -5.86 -3.86
C ARG A 122 8.15 -5.37 -2.45
N ALA A 123 7.53 -5.91 -1.40
CA ALA A 123 7.91 -5.57 -0.03
C ALA A 123 9.36 -5.97 0.28
N CYS A 124 9.83 -7.13 -0.20
CA CYS A 124 11.23 -7.54 -0.11
C CYS A 124 12.15 -6.58 -0.86
N ALA A 125 11.76 -6.13 -2.06
CA ALA A 125 12.49 -5.16 -2.85
C ALA A 125 12.59 -3.78 -2.17
N VAL A 126 11.64 -3.39 -1.33
CA VAL A 126 11.77 -2.17 -0.52
C VAL A 126 12.59 -2.42 0.76
N GLY A 127 12.41 -3.59 1.40
CA GLY A 127 13.07 -3.94 2.66
C GLY A 127 14.49 -4.53 2.56
N GLY A 128 14.98 -4.83 1.36
CA GLY A 128 16.26 -5.54 1.15
C GLY A 128 16.24 -6.99 1.65
N TYR A 129 15.08 -7.66 1.66
CA TYR A 129 14.94 -9.01 2.20
C TYR A 129 15.31 -10.08 1.17
N VAL A 130 16.60 -10.17 0.84
CA VAL A 130 17.14 -10.99 -0.26
C VAL A 130 16.79 -12.47 -0.12
N GLU A 131 16.97 -13.05 1.07
CA GLU A 131 16.72 -14.48 1.28
C GLU A 131 15.24 -14.82 1.16
N LEU A 132 14.35 -14.01 1.77
CA LEU A 132 12.91 -14.18 1.60
C LEU A 132 12.50 -13.98 0.13
N TYR A 133 13.10 -13.03 -0.60
CA TYR A 133 12.81 -12.84 -2.03
C TYR A 133 13.13 -14.09 -2.85
N LYS A 134 14.27 -14.74 -2.60
CA LYS A 134 14.65 -15.99 -3.28
C LYS A 134 13.68 -17.13 -2.97
N GLU A 135 13.17 -17.21 -1.74
CA GLU A 135 12.16 -18.21 -1.32
C GLU A 135 10.84 -18.11 -2.12
N LEU A 136 10.53 -16.94 -2.71
CA LEU A 136 9.26 -16.73 -3.42
C LEU A 136 9.17 -17.49 -4.75
N ASP A 137 10.33 -17.79 -5.37
CA ASP A 137 10.44 -18.47 -6.66
C ASP A 137 9.52 -17.84 -7.73
N ILE A 138 9.59 -16.51 -7.85
CA ILE A 138 8.81 -15.72 -8.82
C ILE A 138 9.66 -15.32 -10.01
N LEU A 139 9.01 -15.17 -11.17
CA LEU A 139 9.67 -14.64 -12.36
C LEU A 139 10.07 -13.17 -12.16
N PRO A 140 11.13 -12.70 -12.85
CA PRO A 140 11.53 -11.30 -12.83
C PRO A 140 10.36 -10.38 -13.17
N ASP A 141 10.16 -9.34 -12.36
CA ASP A 141 9.08 -8.37 -12.52
C ASP A 141 9.62 -6.94 -12.53
N VAL A 142 9.11 -6.12 -13.45
CA VAL A 142 9.55 -4.73 -13.62
C VAL A 142 9.25 -3.90 -12.38
N SER A 143 8.10 -4.10 -11.73
CA SER A 143 7.73 -3.34 -10.53
C SER A 143 8.68 -3.66 -9.38
N ILE A 144 9.09 -4.93 -9.23
CA ILE A 144 10.08 -5.33 -8.22
C ILE A 144 11.44 -4.69 -8.51
N ALA A 145 11.86 -4.64 -9.79
CA ALA A 145 13.10 -3.96 -10.18
C ALA A 145 13.06 -2.45 -9.86
N GLU A 146 11.94 -1.79 -10.13
CA GLU A 146 11.75 -0.36 -9.85
C GLU A 146 11.76 -0.09 -8.35
N GLU A 147 11.01 -0.87 -7.55
CA GLU A 147 11.02 -0.75 -6.08
C GLU A 147 12.43 -0.97 -5.51
N ALA A 148 13.18 -1.95 -6.01
CA ALA A 148 14.55 -2.20 -5.57
C ALA A 148 15.50 -1.05 -5.95
N ARG A 149 15.34 -0.48 -7.15
CA ARG A 149 16.12 0.67 -7.63
C ARG A 149 15.88 1.92 -6.78
N ASP A 150 14.62 2.19 -6.44
CA ASP A 150 14.24 3.36 -5.65
C ASP A 150 14.69 3.26 -4.18
N ASN A 151 15.04 2.05 -3.73
CA ASN A 151 15.51 1.76 -2.37
C ASN A 151 17.00 1.34 -2.31
N LEU A 152 17.81 1.72 -3.31
CA LEU A 152 19.26 1.54 -3.25
C LEU A 152 19.89 2.40 -2.12
N PRO A 153 20.95 1.91 -1.44
CA PRO A 153 21.68 0.67 -1.71
C PRO A 153 21.13 -0.57 -0.99
N VAL A 154 20.12 -0.43 -0.13
CA VAL A 154 19.58 -1.53 0.70
C VAL A 154 19.14 -2.72 -0.14
N SER A 155 18.57 -2.44 -1.32
CA SER A 155 17.99 -3.46 -2.19
C SER A 155 18.83 -3.83 -3.41
N LYS A 156 20.15 -3.53 -3.36
CA LYS A 156 21.07 -3.79 -4.47
C LYS A 156 21.04 -5.24 -4.95
N ASP A 157 21.09 -6.19 -4.03
CA ASP A 157 21.14 -7.62 -4.36
C ASP A 157 19.85 -8.09 -5.06
N ILE A 158 18.67 -7.60 -4.62
CA ILE A 158 17.40 -7.91 -5.29
C ILE A 158 17.35 -7.27 -6.68
N TYR A 159 17.79 -6.01 -6.82
CA TYR A 159 17.87 -5.35 -8.12
C TYR A 159 18.74 -6.14 -9.11
N GLU A 160 19.93 -6.55 -8.68
CA GLU A 160 20.84 -7.37 -9.50
C GLU A 160 20.24 -8.74 -9.83
N LEU A 161 19.57 -9.40 -8.88
CA LEU A 161 18.89 -10.68 -9.13
C LEU A 161 17.81 -10.55 -10.23
N VAL A 162 17.01 -9.48 -10.18
CA VAL A 162 15.93 -9.25 -11.17
C VAL A 162 16.53 -8.89 -12.53
N MET A 163 17.50 -7.98 -12.57
CA MET A 163 18.08 -7.49 -13.83
C MET A 163 18.96 -8.51 -14.56
N ASN A 164 19.58 -9.44 -13.83
CA ASN A 164 20.43 -10.48 -14.41
C ASN A 164 19.66 -11.77 -14.73
N ALA A 165 18.38 -11.84 -14.41
CA ALA A 165 17.59 -13.02 -14.68
C ALA A 165 17.38 -13.19 -16.21
N PRO A 166 17.42 -14.44 -16.72
CA PRO A 166 17.23 -14.67 -18.14
C PRO A 166 15.85 -14.16 -18.60
N SER A 167 15.82 -13.29 -19.59
CA SER A 167 14.58 -13.00 -20.31
C SER A 167 14.15 -14.28 -21.02
N TYR A 168 12.98 -14.83 -20.66
CA TYR A 168 12.40 -15.94 -21.42
C TYR A 168 12.15 -15.50 -22.86
N THR A 169 13.11 -15.75 -23.75
CA THR A 169 12.83 -15.86 -25.17
C THR A 169 12.12 -17.19 -25.33
N ALA A 170 10.80 -17.16 -25.51
CA ALA A 170 10.05 -18.33 -25.94
C ALA A 170 10.69 -18.85 -27.24
N SER A 171 11.33 -20.02 -27.14
CA SER A 171 11.83 -20.80 -28.27
C SER A 171 10.70 -21.61 -28.90
#